data_AF-A0AAE2D7S3-F1
#
_entry.id   AF-A0AAE2D7S3-F1
#
_cell.length_a   1.000
_cell.length_b   1.000
_cell.length_c   1.000
_cell.angle_alpha   90.00
_cell.angle_beta   90.00
_cell.angle_gamma   90.00
#
_symmetry.space_group_name_H-M   'P 1'
#
loop_
_entity.id
_entity.type
_entity.pdbx_description
1 polymer ?
#
loop_
_entity_poly.entity_id
_entity_poly.type
_entity_poly.pdbx_seq_one_letter_code
_entity_poly.pdbx_strand_id
1 'polypeptide(L)'
;MKSVSYQTVMDRKIAELTRRFKELDKNNDGAVTLQEFEKELTDKGYPQCLAVKFMKKFDHDCDGKITLEEFIKTLSSTDDNLFQSRGE
;
A
#
# COMPACT_ATOMS: atom_id res chain seq x y z
N MET A 1 -15.73 -25.15 -5.93
CA MET A 1 -14.41 -25.33 -5.28
C MET A 1 -13.64 -24.02 -5.39
N LYS A 2 -13.66 -23.16 -4.37
CA LYS A 2 -12.86 -21.92 -4.35
C LYS A 2 -11.80 -22.07 -3.26
N SER A 3 -10.64 -22.60 -3.60
CA SER A 3 -9.53 -22.74 -2.65
C SER A 3 -8.20 -22.79 -3.38
N VAL A 4 -7.86 -21.69 -4.04
CA VAL A 4 -6.46 -21.26 -4.06
C VAL A 4 -6.39 -20.20 -2.97
N SER A 5 -5.87 -20.64 -1.83
CA SER A 5 -5.61 -19.93 -0.58
C SER A 5 -5.44 -18.42 -0.74
N TYR A 6 -6.51 -17.64 -0.44
CA TYR A 6 -6.47 -16.18 -0.35
C TYR A 6 -5.34 -15.72 0.61
N GLN A 7 -5.04 -16.51 1.64
CA GLN A 7 -3.88 -16.32 2.50
C GLN A 7 -2.54 -16.24 1.73
N THR A 8 -2.33 -17.06 0.70
CA THR A 8 -1.03 -17.19 0.01
C THR A 8 -0.76 -16.06 -0.98
N VAL A 9 -1.80 -15.46 -1.57
CA VAL A 9 -1.66 -14.33 -2.50
C VAL A 9 -1.53 -13.02 -1.74
N MET A 10 -2.29 -12.85 -0.64
CA MET A 10 -2.11 -11.72 0.28
C MET A 10 -0.73 -11.74 0.92
N ASP A 11 -0.26 -12.88 1.45
CA ASP A 11 1.04 -12.97 2.14
C ASP A 11 2.22 -12.50 1.28
N ARG A 12 2.24 -12.88 -0.01
CA ARG A 12 3.30 -12.43 -0.94
C ARG A 12 3.22 -10.94 -1.26
N LYS A 13 2.01 -10.41 -1.50
CA LYS A 13 1.81 -8.99 -1.75
C LYS A 13 2.13 -8.16 -0.51
N ILE A 14 1.69 -8.61 0.67
CA ILE A 14 2.00 -8.00 1.96
C ILE A 14 3.51 -8.02 2.16
N ALA A 15 4.20 -9.15 1.98
CA ALA A 15 5.64 -9.23 2.19
C ALA A 15 6.44 -8.29 1.27
N GLU A 16 6.11 -8.24 -0.02
CA GLU A 16 6.81 -7.37 -0.97
C GLU A 16 6.57 -5.90 -0.63
N LEU A 17 5.33 -5.55 -0.32
CA LEU A 17 4.97 -4.19 0.02
C LEU A 17 5.45 -3.75 1.41
N THR A 18 5.44 -4.62 2.41
CA THR A 18 6.01 -4.37 3.75
C THR A 18 7.51 -4.16 3.66
N ARG A 19 8.21 -4.90 2.79
CA ARG A 19 9.64 -4.65 2.54
C ARG A 19 9.85 -3.26 1.96
N ARG A 20 9.06 -2.88 0.94
CA ARG A 20 9.10 -1.53 0.38
C ARG A 20 8.75 -0.47 1.41
N PHE A 21 7.73 -0.71 2.24
CA PHE A 21 7.31 0.18 3.30
C PHE A 21 8.44 0.43 4.30
N LYS A 22 9.13 -0.62 4.75
CA LYS A 22 10.32 -0.49 5.61
C LYS A 22 11.50 0.21 4.93
N GLU A 23 11.66 0.04 3.63
CA GLU A 23 12.69 0.77 2.87
C GLU A 23 12.35 2.28 2.77
N LEU A 24 11.07 2.63 2.79
CA LEU A 24 10.57 4.00 2.70
C LEU A 24 10.48 4.70 4.06
N ASP A 25 10.17 3.94 5.11
CA ASP A 25 10.07 4.37 6.51
C ASP A 25 11.49 4.62 7.07
N LYS A 26 12.05 5.79 6.75
CA LYS A 26 13.41 6.17 7.15
C LYS A 26 13.50 6.38 8.65
N ASN A 27 12.47 6.96 9.25
CA ASN A 27 12.42 7.20 10.68
C ASN A 27 12.01 5.95 11.49
N ASN A 28 11.57 4.87 10.84
CA ASN A 28 11.10 3.63 11.47
C ASN A 28 9.97 3.90 12.48
N ASP A 29 9.12 4.88 12.18
CA ASP A 29 7.99 5.27 13.03
C ASP A 29 6.76 4.39 12.77
N GLY A 30 6.84 3.48 11.78
CA GLY A 30 5.75 2.58 11.41
C GLY A 30 4.68 3.25 10.52
N ALA A 31 4.97 4.47 10.06
CA ALA A 31 4.15 5.23 9.13
C ALA A 31 5.05 5.87 8.07
N VAL A 32 4.62 5.83 6.81
CA VAL A 32 5.35 6.48 5.72
C VAL A 32 4.64 7.78 5.36
N THR A 33 5.29 8.90 5.68
CA THR A 33 4.75 10.23 5.36
C THR A 33 4.93 10.58 3.88
N LEU A 34 4.13 11.52 3.37
CA LEU A 34 4.26 12.00 1.99
C LEU A 34 5.69 12.48 1.72
N GLN A 35 6.25 13.22 2.67
CA GLN A 35 7.58 13.77 2.57
C GLN A 35 8.67 12.68 2.46
N GLU A 36 8.55 11.59 3.21
CA GLU A 36 9.49 10.47 3.14
C GLU A 36 9.36 9.71 1.82
N PHE A 37 8.13 9.49 1.36
CA PHE A 37 7.86 8.83 0.10
C PHE A 37 8.33 9.68 -1.10
N GLU A 38 8.10 10.99 -1.07
CA GLU A 38 8.59 11.94 -2.07
C GLU A 38 10.11 11.99 -2.11
N LYS A 39 10.77 12.01 -0.94
CA LYS A 39 12.23 11.97 -0.86
C LYS A 39 12.79 10.70 -1.48
N GLU A 40 12.26 9.53 -1.11
CA GLU A 40 12.73 8.26 -1.64
C GLU A 40 12.46 8.10 -3.14
N LEU A 41 11.31 8.58 -3.63
CA LEU A 41 11.05 8.59 -5.07
C LEU A 41 12.03 9.51 -5.80
N THR A 42 12.29 10.70 -5.26
CA THR A 42 13.25 11.64 -5.84
C THR A 42 14.67 11.06 -5.83
N ASP A 43 15.08 10.42 -4.73
CA ASP A 43 16.38 9.74 -4.59
C ASP A 43 16.56 8.63 -5.63
N LYS A 44 15.48 7.87 -5.89
CA LYS A 44 15.44 6.83 -6.92
C LYS A 44 15.22 7.37 -8.35
N GLY A 45 15.08 8.68 -8.54
CA GLY A 45 14.89 9.34 -9.84
C GLY A 45 13.45 9.31 -10.39
N TYR A 46 12.46 9.05 -9.55
CA TYR A 46 11.04 9.05 -9.89
C TYR A 46 10.36 10.40 -9.55
N PRO A 47 9.27 10.76 -10.26
CA PRO A 47 8.54 11.99 -10.01
C PRO A 47 7.70 11.93 -8.73
N GLN A 48 7.73 13.01 -7.95
CA GLN A 48 6.96 13.20 -6.70
C GLN A 48 5.44 13.06 -6.89
N CYS A 49 4.92 13.31 -8.09
CA CYS A 49 3.49 13.12 -8.39
C CYS A 49 3.02 11.66 -8.19
N LEU A 50 3.93 10.69 -8.31
CA LEU A 50 3.63 9.29 -7.98
C LEU A 50 3.37 9.10 -6.48
N ALA A 51 4.06 9.85 -5.61
CA ALA A 51 3.84 9.85 -4.17
C ALA A 51 2.40 10.25 -3.85
N VAL A 52 1.97 11.38 -4.40
CA VAL A 52 0.62 11.93 -4.18
C VAL A 52 -0.46 10.96 -4.66
N LYS A 53 -0.21 10.28 -5.79
CA LYS A 53 -1.16 9.31 -6.35
C LYS A 53 -1.24 8.02 -5.55
N PHE A 54 -0.11 7.57 -4.99
CA PHE A 54 -0.09 6.46 -4.03
C PHE A 54 -0.76 6.84 -2.73
N MET A 55 -0.43 8.03 -2.20
CA MET A 55 -1.01 8.55 -0.96
C MET A 55 -2.53 8.57 -1.05
N LYS A 56 -3.11 9.19 -2.08
CA LYS A 56 -4.57 9.19 -2.29
C LYS A 56 -5.24 7.82 -2.37
N LYS A 57 -4.49 6.74 -2.60
CA LYS A 57 -5.04 5.39 -2.73
C LYS A 57 -4.94 4.58 -1.44
N PHE A 58 -4.01 4.93 -0.56
CA PHE A 58 -3.73 4.20 0.67
C PHE A 58 -4.02 5.01 1.94
N ASP A 59 -3.92 6.33 1.88
CA ASP A 59 -4.27 7.28 2.93
C ASP A 59 -5.79 7.47 2.93
N HIS A 60 -6.49 6.63 3.69
CA HIS A 60 -7.95 6.66 3.81
C HIS A 60 -8.39 7.75 4.76
N ASP A 61 -7.57 8.06 5.76
CA ASP A 61 -7.84 9.12 6.73
C ASP A 61 -7.44 10.51 6.21
N CYS A 62 -6.67 10.57 5.12
CA CYS A 62 -6.15 11.80 4.53
C CYS A 62 -5.25 12.59 5.48
N ASP A 63 -4.52 11.91 6.36
CA ASP A 63 -3.59 12.50 7.33
C ASP A 63 -2.20 12.78 6.70
N GLY A 64 -2.00 12.40 5.43
CA GLY A 64 -0.75 12.62 4.71
C GLY A 64 0.36 11.64 5.11
N LYS A 65 -0.02 10.52 5.73
CA LYS A 65 0.87 9.40 6.07
C LYS A 65 0.13 8.09 5.88
N ILE A 66 0.82 7.07 5.41
CA ILE A 66 0.27 5.72 5.30
C ILE A 66 0.72 4.94 6.51
N THR A 67 -0.21 4.60 7.38
CA THR A 67 0.06 3.73 8.53
C THR A 67 -0.01 2.26 8.14
N LEU A 68 0.63 1.38 8.92
CA LEU A 68 0.55 -0.07 8.71
C LEU A 68 -0.90 -0.58 8.73
N GLU A 69 -1.77 0.05 9.54
CA GLU A 69 -3.19 -0.28 9.63
C GLU A 69 -3.94 0.05 8.34
N GLU A 70 -3.75 1.25 7.78
CA GLU A 70 -4.30 1.64 6.48
C GLU A 70 -3.76 0.79 5.34
N PHE A 71 -2.51 0.35 5.47
CA PHE A 71 -1.87 -0.56 4.54
C PHE A 71 -2.59 -1.91 4.47
N ILE A 72 -2.82 -2.53 5.63
CA ILE A 72 -3.54 -3.80 5.76
C ILE A 72 -4.99 -3.63 5.32
N LYS A 73 -5.64 -2.53 5.71
CA LYS A 73 -7.03 -2.22 5.35
C LYS A 73 -7.23 -2.05 3.84
N THR A 74 -6.27 -1.41 3.16
CA THR A 74 -6.30 -1.28 1.70
C THR A 74 -6.15 -2.65 1.06
N LEU A 75 -5.24 -3.50 1.54
CA LEU A 75 -5.03 -4.83 0.98
C LEU A 75 -6.21 -5.79 1.24
N SER A 76 -6.87 -5.69 2.39
CA SER A 76 -8.08 -6.46 2.67
C SER A 76 -9.28 -5.96 1.86
N SER A 77 -9.38 -4.64 1.64
CA SER A 77 -10.49 -4.05 0.86
C SER A 77 -10.32 -4.21 -0.64
N THR A 78 -9.08 -4.30 -1.14
CA THR A 78 -8.79 -4.45 -2.59
C THR A 78 -9.13 -5.85 -3.10
N ASP A 79 -9.36 -6.83 -2.22
CA ASP A 79 -9.76 -8.18 -2.61
C ASP A 79 -11.28 -8.33 -2.86
N ASP A 80 -12.11 -7.45 -2.27
CA ASP A 80 -13.57 -7.58 -2.36
C ASP A 80 -14.16 -7.01 -3.68
N ASN A 81 -13.50 -6.02 -4.29
CA ASN A 81 -14.04 -5.34 -5.49
C ASN A 81 -13.58 -5.93 -6.84
N LEU A 82 -12.81 -7.03 -6.84
CA LEU A 82 -12.38 -7.69 -8.08
C LEU A 82 -13.31 -8.83 -8.53
N PHE A 83 -14.31 -9.21 -7.73
CA PHE A 83 -15.22 -10.33 -8.03
C PHE A 83 -16.72 -10.01 -8.06
N GLN A 84 -17.14 -8.75 -7.89
CA GLN A 84 -18.57 -8.41 -7.86
C GLN A 84 -19.17 -7.98 -9.21
N SER A 85 -18.47 -8.17 -10.32
CA SER A 85 -19.02 -7.96 -11.67
C SER A 85 -18.90 -9.21 -12.53
N ARG A 86 -19.46 -10.32 -12.04
CA ARG A 86 -20.06 -11.36 -12.90
C ARG A 86 -21.09 -12.15 -12.11
N GLY A 87 -22.15 -11.46 -11.71
CA GLY A 87 -23.45 -12.09 -11.54
C GLY A 87 -24.17 -12.00 -12.88
N GLU A 88 -23.96 -13.00 -13.73
CA GLU A 88 -24.97 -13.41 -14.72
C GLU A 88 -25.66 -14.65 -14.16
#